data_AF-A5GLM4-F1
#
_entry.id   AF-A5GLM4-F1
#
_cell.length_a   1.000
_cell.length_b   1.000
_cell.length_c   1.000
_cell.angle_alpha   90.00
_cell.angle_beta   90.00
_cell.angle_gamma   90.00
#
_symmetry.space_group_name_H-M   'P 1'
#
loop_
_entity.id
_entity.type
_entity.pdbx_description
1 polymer ?
#
loop_
_entity_poly.entity_id
_entity_poly.type
_entity_poly.pdbx_seq_one_letter_code
_entity_poly.pdbx_strand_id
1 'polypeptide(L)' 'MTVAAPSCLIQQHLLQLSTALMERCEQLQLHLSEQIDQLPLGNESWLQTERELVAAERALDRLHHASQWAI' A
#
# COMPACT_ATOMS: atom_id res chain seq x y z
N MET A 1 -16.06 26.45 24.27
CA MET A 1 -14.90 25.52 24.30
C MET A 1 -14.88 24.81 22.94
N THR A 2 -13.86 25.10 22.13
CA THR A 2 -13.76 24.72 20.73
C THR A 2 -13.38 23.24 20.58
N VAL A 3 -14.23 22.47 19.92
CA VAL A 3 -14.01 21.03 19.66
C VAL A 3 -12.99 20.88 18.53
N ALA A 4 -11.70 20.85 18.89
CA ALA A 4 -10.58 20.58 17.99
C ALA A 4 -10.33 19.05 17.83
N ALA A 5 -11.39 18.26 17.70
CA ALA A 5 -11.32 16.79 17.68
C ALA A 5 -11.34 16.09 16.30
N PRO A 6 -11.83 16.67 15.18
CA PRO A 6 -11.96 15.89 13.94
C PRO A 6 -10.64 15.71 13.18
N SER A 7 -9.70 16.66 13.27
CA SER A 7 -8.43 16.64 12.53
C SER A 7 -7.47 15.55 12.98
N CYS A 8 -7.41 15.24 14.27
CA CYS A 8 -6.49 14.24 14.82
C CYS A 8 -6.93 12.79 14.46
N LEU A 9 -8.24 12.54 14.41
CA LEU A 9 -8.79 11.23 14.02
C LEU A 9 -8.52 10.92 12.54
N ILE A 10 -8.65 11.92 11.67
CA ILE A 10 -8.36 11.79 10.23
C ILE A 10 -6.87 11.47 10.01
N GLN A 11 -5.96 12.15 10.73
CA GLN A 11 -4.52 11.89 10.64
C GLN A 11 -4.15 10.49 11.14
N GLN A 12 -4.76 10.02 12.23
CA GLN A 12 -4.52 8.66 12.74
C GLN A 12 -5.00 7.58 11.77
N HIS A 13 -6.17 7.77 11.16
CA HIS A 13 -6.70 6.83 10.17
C HIS A 13 -5.83 6.78 8.89
N LEU A 14 -5.32 7.93 8.43
CA LEU A 14 -4.37 7.99 7.31
C LEU A 14 -3.06 7.27 7.63
N LEU A 15 -2.53 7.46 8.84
CA LEU A 15 -1.35 6.73 9.30
C LEU A 15 -1.60 5.22 9.31
N GLN A 16 -2.70 4.76 9.93
CA GLN A 16 -3.05 3.33 9.97
C GLN A 16 -3.19 2.71 8.57
N LEU A 17 -3.82 3.42 7.63
CA LEU A 17 -3.93 2.99 6.24
C LEU A 17 -2.55 2.90 5.57
N SER A 18 -1.69 3.89 5.78
CA SER A 18 -0.34 3.88 5.21
C SER A 18 0.48 2.70 5.73
N THR A 19 0.42 2.41 7.03
CA THR A 19 1.13 1.28 7.64
C THR A 19 0.63 -0.05 7.08
N ALA A 20 -0.69 -0.24 7.03
CA ALA A 20 -1.29 -1.46 6.50
C ALA A 20 -0.97 -1.69 5.01
N LEU A 21 -0.92 -0.61 4.20
CA LEU A 21 -0.52 -0.69 2.80
C LEU A 21 0.98 -1.01 2.64
N MET A 22 1.84 -0.42 3.48
CA MET A 22 3.28 -0.74 3.48
C MET A 22 3.52 -2.21 3.81
N GLU A 23 2.90 -2.72 4.87
CA GLU A 23 3.00 -4.14 5.25
C GLU A 23 2.50 -5.05 4.12
N ARG A 24 1.41 -4.66 3.44
CA ARG A 24 0.90 -5.42 2.30
C ARG A 24 1.85 -5.40 1.10
N CYS A 25 2.50 -4.27 0.81
CA CYS A 25 3.51 -4.17 -0.24
C CYS A 25 4.68 -5.10 0.04
N GLU A 26 5.23 -5.09 1.26
CA GLU A 26 6.34 -5.97 1.65
C GLU A 26 5.97 -7.45 1.48
N GLN A 27 4.77 -7.84 1.91
CA GLN A 27 4.27 -9.21 1.72
C GLN A 27 4.13 -9.59 0.24
N LEU A 28 3.60 -8.70 -0.59
CA LEU A 28 3.44 -8.96 -2.03
C LEU A 28 4.80 -9.05 -2.73
N GLN A 29 5.79 -8.24 -2.33
CA GLN A 29 7.15 -8.32 -2.85
C GLN A 29 7.80 -9.67 -2.53
N LEU A 30 7.68 -10.13 -1.27
CA LEU A 30 8.19 -11.44 -0.87
C LEU A 30 7.51 -12.55 -1.66
N HIS A 31 6.18 -12.55 -1.75
CA HIS A 31 5.43 -13.57 -2.47
C HIS A 31 5.77 -13.56 -3.98
N LEU A 32 5.97 -12.39 -4.58
CA LEU A 32 6.40 -12.27 -5.98
C LEU A 32 7.80 -12.86 -6.18
N SER A 33 8.74 -12.58 -5.26
CA SER A 33 10.10 -13.14 -5.33
C SER A 33 10.09 -14.67 -5.24
N GLU A 34 9.32 -15.23 -4.30
CA GLU A 34 9.16 -16.68 -4.16
C GLU A 34 8.52 -17.32 -5.39
N GLN A 35 7.52 -16.66 -5.98
CA GLN A 35 6.88 -17.12 -7.21
C GLN A 35 7.87 -17.13 -8.37
N ILE A 36 8.66 -16.07 -8.55
CA ILE A 36 9.68 -15.96 -9.61
C ILE A 36 10.75 -17.04 -9.45
N ASP A 37 11.21 -17.30 -8.22
CA ASP A 37 12.23 -18.32 -7.96
C ASP A 37 11.73 -19.75 -8.22
N GLN A 38 10.44 -20.00 -8.05
CA GLN A 38 9.81 -21.32 -8.23
C GLN A 38 9.10 -21.48 -9.57
N LEU A 39 9.20 -20.48 -10.46
CA LEU A 39 8.34 -20.39 -11.62
C LEU A 39 8.74 -21.40 -12.71
N PRO A 40 7.89 -22.39 -13.04
CA PRO A 40 8.07 -23.15 -14.26
C PRO A 40 7.88 -22.19 -15.45
N LEU A 41 8.81 -22.23 -16.40
CA LEU A 41 8.77 -21.43 -17.62
C LEU A 41 7.35 -21.47 -18.25
N GLY A 42 6.68 -20.31 -18.29
CA GLY A 42 5.38 -20.13 -18.92
C GLY A 42 4.17 -20.08 -17.97
N ASN A 43 4.35 -20.07 -16.65
CA ASN A 43 3.25 -19.77 -15.73
C ASN A 43 3.14 -18.25 -15.49
N GLU A 44 1.93 -17.71 -15.62
CA GLU A 44 1.62 -16.28 -15.51
C GLU A 44 1.02 -15.91 -14.14
N SER A 45 1.02 -16.84 -13.17
CA SER A 45 0.42 -16.61 -11.85
C SER A 45 1.00 -15.40 -11.11
N TRP A 46 2.26 -15.02 -11.41
CA TRP A 46 2.93 -13.85 -10.85
C TRP A 46 2.39 -12.50 -11.36
N LEU A 47 1.76 -12.46 -12.54
CA LEU A 47 1.20 -11.23 -13.11
C LEU A 47 0.06 -10.66 -12.26
N GLN A 48 -0.71 -11.54 -11.59
CA GLN A 48 -1.75 -11.08 -10.66
C GLN A 48 -1.13 -10.41 -9.44
N THR A 49 -0.08 -11.01 -8.87
CA THR A 49 0.68 -10.45 -7.75
C THR A 49 1.33 -9.11 -8.12
N GLU A 50 1.92 -9.00 -9.32
CA GLU A 50 2.49 -7.76 -9.85
C GLU A 50 1.43 -6.65 -9.98
N ARG A 51 0.25 -6.98 -10.52
CA ARG A 51 -0.85 -6.01 -10.65
C ARG A 51 -1.33 -5.49 -9.30
N GLU A 52 -1.43 -6.36 -8.30
CA GLU A 52 -1.80 -5.98 -6.94
C GLU A 52 -0.74 -5.08 -6.29
N LEU A 53 0.54 -5.39 -6.51
CA LEU A 53 1.66 -4.60 -6.02
C LEU A 53 1.65 -3.18 -6.61
N VAL A 54 1.51 -3.06 -7.93
CA VAL A 54 1.41 -1.76 -8.62
C VAL A 54 0.19 -0.96 -8.14
N ALA A 55 -0.94 -1.63 -7.86
CA ALA A 55 -2.11 -0.96 -7.32
C ALA A 55 -1.87 -0.41 -5.90
N ALA A 56 -1.18 -1.17 -5.04
CA ALA A 56 -0.84 -0.78 -3.68
C ALA A 56 0.17 0.39 -3.65
N GLU A 57 1.21 0.34 -4.49
CA GLU A 57 2.18 1.44 -4.64
C GLU A 57 1.51 2.74 -5.08
N ARG A 58 0.61 2.67 -6.07
CA ARG A 58 -0.17 3.83 -6.52
C ARG A 58 -1.10 4.37 -5.44
N ALA A 59 -1.66 3.51 -4.59
CA ALA A 59 -2.49 3.95 -3.47
C ALA A 59 -1.65 4.69 -2.41
N LEU A 60 -0.46 4.18 -2.09
CA LEU A 60 0.49 4.83 -1.19
C LEU A 60 0.94 6.19 -1.72
N ASP A 61 1.28 6.29 -3.00
CA ASP A 61 1.70 7.55 -3.63
C ASP A 61 0.59 8.61 -3.57
N ARG A 62 -0.66 8.21 -3.81
CA ARG A 62 -1.83 9.10 -3.66
C ARG A 62 -2.05 9.55 -2.23
N LEU A 63 -1.87 8.68 -1.23
CA LEU A 63 -1.98 9.06 0.17
C LEU A 63 -0.86 10.02 0.58
N HIS A 64 0.35 9.81 0.08
CA HIS A 64 1.49 10.69 0.31
C HIS A 64 1.26 12.07 -0.34
N HIS A 65 0.68 12.12 -1.53
CA HIS A 65 0.32 13.36 -2.19
C HIS A 65 -0.87 14.04 -1.49
N ALA A 66 -1.87 13.29 -1.02
CA ALA A 66 -3.03 13.85 -0.31
C ALA A 66 -2.64 14.47 1.05
N SER A 67 -1.65 13.91 1.75
CA SER A 67 -1.15 14.48 3.00
C SER A 67 -0.36 15.77 2.80
N GLN A 68 0.25 15.98 1.63
CA GLN A 68 0.97 17.21 1.27
C GLN A 68 0.04 18.42 1.03
N TRP A 69 -1.23 18.19 0.69
CA TRP A 69 -2.22 19.26 0.44
C TRP A 69 -3.11 19.55 1.67
N ALA A 70 -2.92 18.82 2.77
CA ALA A 70 -3.70 18.96 4.01
C ALA A 70 -3.02 19.86 5.07
N ILE A 71 -1.92 20.55 4.70
CA ILE A 71 -1.17 21.53 5.51
C ILE A 71 -1.35 22.91 4.88
#